data_AF-A0A1H1RQ62-F1
#
_entry.id   AF-A0A1H1RQ62-F1
#
_cell.length_a   1.000
_cell.length_b   1.000
_cell.length_c   1.000
_cell.angle_alpha   90.00
_cell.angle_beta   90.00
_cell.angle_gamma   90.00
#
_symmetry.space_group_name_H-M   'P 1'
#
loop_
_entity.id
_entity.type
_entity.pdbx_description
1 polymer ?
#
loop_
_entity_poly.entity_id
_entity_poly.type
_entity_poly.pdbx_seq_one_letter_code
_entity_poly.pdbx_strand_id
1 'polypeptide(L)'
;MKCITTCAVVLLGVLSTHASAATDPLSKANRLPPSLEQKVQQFRASLEASGYEVARGYWQLWSADDCKYALQTVGYCYGNNPTAPYVMAFLPRWGDEFVDRSLHHAIAAGRRNMAPNYRLGEREALVVLAEMPPPARYFGIGTNVYTRQASLNTEDPVYEILEDAKDLQEIVFAPSPNPERRLMVASIGDSTNNLVIEEQSQTSWGQQRYFVISPDQDMAASMTAALAGVPGIEATQVFTEAVAPGLVNVGYGAEADDLITYIRYSMPNDEVLGEQWRQRLPLTILRVRATGDDIPAKPFDIPAYETKTANFDEHTLETDLANLVAAVQEEWQQNGVISDFRSLSQWVDLVGQHCLGHDGPPQPEPPITLPRGPMNCLGDTQDADYQISSSHHIDRGEVVAVVGTLGTMTGNATYTSLSVNWFPALVGLLNRDDPLLEGSAQRFQGKLSASHSNFYVYYFARDCTGLTPWCAEIPKTLLSPGEALKIIQRNYINPGTRRGPAPSMVLNPVSLEFDGNHRPQAN
;
A
#
# COMPACT_ATOMS: atom_id res chain seq x y z
N MET A 1 19.88 -66.31 58.40
CA MET A 1 21.00 -65.50 57.88
C MET A 1 21.29 -65.99 56.46
N LYS A 2 21.37 -65.07 55.49
CA LYS A 2 21.57 -65.25 54.02
C LYS A 2 20.35 -65.80 53.27
N CYS A 3 20.02 -65.39 52.04
CA CYS A 3 20.31 -64.25 51.17
C CYS A 3 19.30 -64.46 50.03
N ILE A 4 18.42 -63.50 49.72
CA ILE A 4 17.54 -63.60 48.55
C ILE A 4 18.15 -62.70 47.47
N THR A 5 18.55 -63.34 46.37
CA THR A 5 19.11 -62.72 45.17
C THR A 5 17.97 -62.18 44.32
N THR A 6 17.93 -60.86 44.09
CA THR A 6 16.94 -60.21 43.22
C THR A 6 17.50 -60.08 41.82
N CYS A 7 16.88 -60.73 40.83
CA CYS A 7 17.14 -60.50 39.41
C CYS A 7 16.56 -59.15 38.98
N ALA A 8 17.41 -58.25 38.50
CA ALA A 8 16.99 -57.01 37.84
C ALA A 8 16.71 -57.29 36.36
N VAL A 9 15.47 -57.06 35.94
CA VAL A 9 15.09 -56.96 34.52
C VAL A 9 15.29 -55.50 34.10
N VAL A 10 16.20 -55.27 33.16
CA VAL A 10 16.43 -53.96 32.55
C VAL A 10 15.39 -53.73 31.46
N LEU A 11 14.40 -52.86 31.72
CA LEU A 11 13.56 -52.27 30.68
C LEU A 11 14.34 -51.13 30.01
N LEU A 12 14.74 -51.32 28.76
CA LEU A 12 15.21 -50.25 27.89
C LEU A 12 14.00 -49.43 27.42
N GLY A 13 13.74 -48.31 28.10
CA GLY A 13 12.81 -47.29 27.63
C GLY A 13 13.42 -46.51 26.47
N VAL A 14 12.77 -46.53 25.31
CA VAL A 14 13.04 -45.61 24.21
C VAL A 14 12.55 -44.23 24.63
N LEU A 15 13.47 -43.37 25.08
CA LEU A 15 13.21 -41.95 25.27
C LEU A 15 13.18 -41.28 23.90
N SER A 16 11.97 -41.05 23.38
CA SER A 16 11.74 -40.14 22.27
C SER A 16 12.02 -38.70 22.75
N THR A 17 13.25 -38.24 22.57
CA THR A 17 13.62 -36.84 22.79
C THR A 17 12.92 -35.98 21.74
N HIS A 18 11.76 -35.44 22.07
CA HIS A 18 11.25 -34.24 21.41
C HIS A 18 12.19 -33.11 21.81
N ALA A 19 13.25 -32.91 21.03
CA ALA A 19 14.05 -31.70 21.12
C ALA A 19 13.11 -30.53 20.84
N SER A 20 12.69 -29.83 21.90
CA SER A 20 12.07 -28.52 21.78
C SER A 20 13.09 -27.63 21.11
N ALA A 21 13.01 -27.49 19.79
CA ALA A 21 13.69 -26.44 19.06
C ALA A 21 13.44 -25.14 19.82
N ALA A 22 14.50 -24.39 20.13
CA ALA A 22 14.37 -23.09 20.77
C ALA A 22 13.38 -22.28 19.94
N THR A 23 12.22 -21.95 20.52
CA THR A 23 11.22 -21.13 19.83
C THR A 23 11.91 -19.81 19.48
N ASP A 24 12.09 -19.57 18.18
CA ASP A 24 12.66 -18.34 17.64
C ASP A 24 12.11 -17.14 18.43
N PRO A 25 12.92 -16.25 19.02
CA PRO A 25 12.41 -15.11 19.79
C PRO A 25 11.37 -14.28 19.03
N LEU A 26 11.41 -14.26 17.70
CA LEU A 26 10.43 -13.60 16.84
C LEU A 26 9.14 -14.39 16.59
N SER A 27 9.08 -15.67 16.93
CA SER A 27 7.80 -16.42 16.99
C SER A 27 6.78 -15.79 17.97
N LYS A 28 7.26 -14.93 18.88
CA LYS A 28 6.42 -14.12 19.78
C LYS A 28 6.07 -12.75 19.22
N ALA A 29 6.71 -12.29 18.14
CA ALA A 29 6.43 -11.01 17.49
C ALA A 29 5.10 -11.04 16.76
N ASN A 30 4.95 -12.04 15.89
CA ASN A 30 3.71 -12.43 15.23
C ASN A 30 3.46 -13.89 15.59
N ARG A 31 2.43 -14.17 16.40
CA ARG A 31 2.12 -15.55 16.80
C ARG A 31 1.41 -16.24 15.64
N LEU A 32 2.11 -17.15 14.98
CA LEU A 32 1.55 -17.93 13.89
C LEU A 32 0.65 -19.06 14.41
N PRO A 33 -0.37 -19.46 13.64
CA PRO A 33 -1.07 -20.73 13.84
C PRO A 33 -0.06 -21.88 13.91
N PRO A 34 -0.26 -22.91 14.77
CA PRO A 34 0.70 -24.00 14.92
C PRO A 34 1.06 -24.71 13.62
N SER A 35 0.09 -24.88 12.71
CA SER A 35 0.31 -25.48 11.40
C SER A 35 1.22 -24.63 10.51
N LEU A 36 1.08 -23.29 10.55
CA LEU A 36 1.93 -22.38 9.79
C LEU A 36 3.34 -22.31 10.39
N GLU A 37 3.46 -22.25 11.72
CA GLU A 37 4.77 -22.26 12.39
C GLU A 37 5.54 -23.56 12.08
N GLN A 38 4.86 -24.71 12.06
CA GLN A 38 5.48 -25.97 11.68
C GLN A 38 6.06 -25.92 10.25
N LYS A 39 5.31 -25.35 9.29
CA LYS A 39 5.78 -25.17 7.91
C LYS A 39 6.99 -24.23 7.83
N VAL A 40 6.98 -23.12 8.58
CA VAL A 40 8.12 -22.20 8.68
C VAL A 40 9.37 -22.93 9.16
N GLN A 41 9.26 -23.75 10.21
CA GLN A 41 10.40 -24.50 10.75
C GLN A 41 10.92 -25.55 9.77
N GLN A 42 10.02 -26.29 9.10
CA GLN A 42 10.40 -27.29 8.09
C GLN A 42 11.08 -26.66 6.88
N PHE A 43 10.52 -25.57 6.36
CA PHE A 43 11.08 -24.81 5.25
C PHE A 43 12.47 -24.28 5.60
N ARG A 44 12.60 -23.58 6.74
CA ARG A 44 13.89 -23.06 7.22
C ARG A 44 14.94 -24.16 7.36
N ALA A 45 14.59 -25.27 8.03
CA ALA A 45 15.52 -26.38 8.21
C ALA A 45 15.99 -26.98 6.88
N SER A 46 15.10 -27.07 5.88
CA SER A 46 15.46 -27.52 4.54
C SER A 46 16.42 -26.55 3.84
N LEU A 47 16.24 -25.25 4.00
CA LEU A 47 17.11 -24.24 3.40
C LEU A 47 18.49 -24.23 4.06
N GLU A 48 18.55 -24.24 5.40
CA GLU A 48 19.82 -24.28 6.13
C GLU A 48 20.60 -25.57 5.82
N ALA A 49 19.91 -26.71 5.67
CA ALA A 49 20.53 -27.98 5.23
C ALA A 49 21.08 -27.91 3.80
N SER A 50 20.48 -27.09 2.94
CA SER A 50 20.96 -26.80 1.58
C SER A 50 22.02 -25.70 1.52
N GLY A 51 22.47 -25.19 2.68
CA GLY A 51 23.56 -24.20 2.77
C GLY A 51 23.12 -22.74 2.62
N TYR A 52 21.83 -22.43 2.68
CA TYR A 52 21.37 -21.03 2.71
C TYR A 52 21.52 -20.42 4.09
N GLU A 53 21.83 -19.12 4.14
CA GLU A 53 21.65 -18.31 5.34
C GLU A 53 20.19 -17.85 5.43
N VAL A 54 19.55 -18.07 6.58
CA VAL A 54 18.15 -17.73 6.81
C VAL A 54 18.00 -16.84 8.05
N ALA A 55 17.34 -15.71 7.88
CA ALA A 55 17.00 -14.80 8.97
C ALA A 55 15.50 -14.50 9.00
N ARG A 56 14.88 -14.54 10.18
CA ARG A 56 13.45 -14.28 10.34
C ARG A 56 13.20 -12.79 10.61
N GLY A 57 12.22 -12.23 9.92
CA GLY A 57 11.63 -10.93 10.19
C GLY A 57 10.20 -11.04 10.74
N TYR A 58 9.53 -9.89 10.89
CA TYR A 58 8.20 -9.79 11.46
C TYR A 58 7.37 -8.73 10.72
N TRP A 59 6.10 -8.58 11.07
CA TRP A 59 5.17 -7.61 10.48
C TRP A 59 4.54 -6.74 11.57
N GLN A 60 4.27 -5.48 11.24
CA GLN A 60 3.64 -4.53 12.14
C GLN A 60 2.69 -3.61 11.38
N LEU A 61 1.59 -3.22 12.03
CA LEU A 61 0.73 -2.15 11.52
C LEU A 61 1.49 -0.82 11.52
N TRP A 62 1.42 -0.10 10.41
CA TRP A 62 1.85 1.29 10.33
C TRP A 62 0.62 2.17 10.49
N SER A 63 0.46 2.69 11.70
CA SER A 63 -0.68 3.45 12.16
C SER A 63 -0.40 4.95 12.15
N ALA A 64 -1.42 5.77 12.40
CA ALA A 64 -1.25 7.21 12.55
C ALA A 64 -0.25 7.58 13.68
N ASP A 65 -0.16 6.77 14.74
CA ASP A 65 0.77 6.99 15.86
C ASP A 65 2.23 6.83 15.45
N ASP A 66 2.49 6.07 14.38
CA ASP A 66 3.83 5.85 13.86
C ASP A 66 4.30 7.04 13.00
N CYS A 67 3.39 7.90 12.54
CA CYS A 67 3.73 9.08 11.74
C CYS A 67 4.74 9.99 12.43
N LYS A 68 4.76 10.06 13.77
CA LYS A 68 5.74 10.86 14.52
C LYS A 68 7.19 10.54 14.14
N TYR A 69 7.48 9.29 13.77
CA TYR A 69 8.82 8.85 13.39
C TYR A 69 9.19 9.37 11.99
N ALA A 70 8.32 9.13 11.02
CA ALA A 70 8.53 9.55 9.64
C ALA A 70 8.54 11.09 9.53
N LEU A 71 7.61 11.78 10.18
CA LEU A 71 7.58 13.25 10.23
C LEU A 71 8.86 13.84 10.83
N GLN A 72 9.41 13.23 11.88
CA GLN A 72 10.66 13.70 12.48
C GLN A 72 11.87 13.45 11.57
N THR A 73 11.86 12.36 10.80
CA THR A 73 13.03 11.90 10.05
C THR A 73 13.05 12.41 8.62
N VAL A 74 11.96 12.20 7.88
CA VAL A 74 11.84 12.51 6.44
C VAL A 74 10.86 13.65 6.15
N GLY A 75 10.10 14.12 7.14
CA GLY A 75 9.15 15.23 6.99
C GLY A 75 7.77 14.85 6.46
N TYR A 76 7.54 13.57 6.12
CA TYR A 76 6.30 13.07 5.53
C TYR A 76 5.80 11.80 6.23
N CYS A 77 4.49 11.55 6.22
CA CYS A 77 3.90 10.27 6.63
C CYS A 77 3.25 9.49 5.46
N TYR A 78 3.72 9.72 4.23
CA TYR A 78 3.39 9.00 2.99
C TYR A 78 1.93 8.49 2.86
N GLY A 79 0.96 9.30 3.27
CA GLY A 79 -0.45 8.95 3.15
C GLY A 79 -0.86 7.72 3.97
N ASN A 80 -0.39 7.59 5.22
CA ASN A 80 -0.89 6.59 6.16
C ASN A 80 -2.43 6.56 6.13
N ASN A 81 -3.04 5.39 6.20
CA ASN A 81 -4.50 5.28 6.22
C ASN A 81 -4.98 4.92 7.63
N PRO A 82 -5.63 5.84 8.37
CA PRO A 82 -6.07 5.57 9.74
C PRO A 82 -7.20 4.54 9.83
N THR A 83 -7.97 4.33 8.75
CA THR A 83 -9.08 3.37 8.71
C THR A 83 -8.69 2.00 8.15
N ALA A 84 -7.57 1.92 7.44
CA ALA A 84 -7.02 0.68 6.88
C ALA A 84 -5.49 0.74 6.92
N PRO A 85 -4.87 0.66 8.12
CA PRO A 85 -3.42 0.80 8.27
C PRO A 85 -2.68 -0.26 7.45
N TYR A 86 -1.57 0.15 6.83
CA TYR A 86 -0.69 -0.75 6.11
C TYR A 86 -0.02 -1.72 7.08
N VAL A 87 0.29 -2.92 6.60
CA VAL A 87 1.05 -3.92 7.35
C VAL A 87 2.45 -3.96 6.75
N MET A 88 3.44 -3.41 7.45
CA MET A 88 4.81 -3.27 6.97
C MET A 88 5.66 -4.47 7.38
N ALA A 89 6.51 -4.95 6.46
CA ALA A 89 7.54 -5.94 6.79
C ALA A 89 8.67 -5.26 7.58
N PHE A 90 9.20 -5.95 8.59
CA PHE A 90 10.39 -5.55 9.34
C PHE A 90 11.41 -6.67 9.29
N LEU A 91 12.58 -6.34 8.76
CA LEU A 91 13.59 -7.32 8.41
C LEU A 91 14.87 -7.13 9.23
N PRO A 92 15.54 -8.24 9.62
CA PRO A 92 16.89 -8.16 10.14
C PRO A 92 17.84 -7.73 9.01
N ARG A 93 18.96 -7.10 9.39
CA ARG A 93 20.01 -6.72 8.46
C ARG A 93 21.10 -7.76 8.39
N TRP A 94 21.68 -7.97 7.21
CA TRP A 94 22.90 -8.76 7.11
C TRP A 94 24.09 -7.99 7.70
N GLY A 95 25.12 -8.71 8.15
CA GLY A 95 26.28 -8.08 8.82
C GLY A 95 27.12 -7.19 7.89
N ASP A 96 27.05 -7.48 6.59
CA ASP A 96 27.70 -6.81 5.46
C ASP A 96 26.76 -5.87 4.69
N GLU A 97 25.49 -5.73 5.13
CA GLU A 97 24.54 -4.79 4.54
C GLU A 97 24.86 -3.35 4.98
N PHE A 98 25.03 -2.45 4.02
CA PHE A 98 25.18 -1.03 4.31
C PHE A 98 23.93 -0.50 5.01
N VAL A 99 24.16 0.33 6.02
CA VAL A 99 23.11 0.97 6.80
C VAL A 99 23.22 2.48 6.67
N ASP A 100 22.24 3.07 6.00
CA ASP A 100 22.05 4.51 6.08
C ASP A 100 21.47 4.87 7.45
N ARG A 101 22.32 5.44 8.31
CA ARG A 101 21.92 5.86 9.67
C ARG A 101 20.96 7.05 9.65
N SER A 102 20.94 7.84 8.58
CA SER A 102 20.01 8.96 8.44
C SER A 102 18.57 8.50 8.25
N LEU A 103 18.35 7.26 7.77
CA LEU A 103 17.03 6.64 7.62
C LEU A 103 16.55 5.92 8.89
N HIS A 104 17.25 6.07 10.01
CA HIS A 104 16.78 5.53 11.28
C HIS A 104 15.43 6.17 11.65
N HIS A 105 14.39 5.34 11.80
CA HIS A 105 13.00 5.78 12.02
C HIS A 105 12.34 6.52 10.85
N ALA A 106 12.83 6.35 9.63
CA ALA A 106 12.26 7.01 8.44
C ALA A 106 10.80 6.62 8.14
N ILE A 107 10.33 5.48 8.64
CA ILE A 107 8.94 5.01 8.50
C ILE A 107 8.32 4.77 9.87
N ALA A 108 8.94 3.91 10.68
CA ALA A 108 8.46 3.53 12.00
C ALA A 108 9.62 3.02 12.86
N ALA A 109 9.40 2.94 14.18
CA ALA A 109 10.37 2.35 15.10
C ALA A 109 10.35 0.82 15.02
N GLY A 110 11.49 0.24 14.63
CA GLY A 110 11.69 -1.21 14.60
C GLY A 110 12.18 -1.77 15.93
N ARG A 111 12.05 -3.09 16.10
CA ARG A 111 12.77 -3.82 17.15
C ARG A 111 14.27 -3.74 16.91
N ARG A 112 15.07 -4.02 17.95
CA ARG A 112 16.54 -3.98 17.87
C ARG A 112 17.06 -4.77 16.66
N ASN A 113 17.90 -4.13 15.84
CA ASN A 113 18.49 -4.66 14.61
C ASN A 113 17.49 -5.02 13.50
N MET A 114 16.29 -4.46 13.52
CA MET A 114 15.28 -4.65 12.49
C MET A 114 14.80 -3.31 11.94
N ALA A 115 14.55 -3.25 10.65
CA ALA A 115 14.09 -2.05 9.97
C ALA A 115 13.02 -2.39 8.93
N PRO A 116 12.08 -1.45 8.66
CA PRO A 116 11.10 -1.63 7.60
C PRO A 116 11.69 -1.42 6.20
N ASN A 117 12.79 -0.68 6.11
CA ASN A 117 13.57 -0.52 4.90
C ASN A 117 14.82 -1.43 4.92
N TYR A 118 15.14 -2.02 3.77
CA TYR A 118 16.18 -3.02 3.63
C TYR A 118 16.78 -3.00 2.22
N ARG A 119 17.91 -3.65 2.01
CA ARG A 119 18.54 -3.82 0.69
C ARG A 119 18.59 -5.28 0.32
N LEU A 120 18.25 -5.61 -0.92
CA LEU A 120 18.12 -6.99 -1.39
C LEU A 120 19.34 -7.37 -2.23
N GLY A 121 20.03 -8.45 -1.87
CA GLY A 121 21.17 -8.96 -2.63
C GLY A 121 20.77 -9.65 -3.94
N GLU A 122 21.69 -9.73 -4.90
CA GLU A 122 21.46 -10.36 -6.22
C GLU A 122 21.02 -11.82 -6.14
N ARG A 123 21.46 -12.56 -5.11
CA ARG A 123 21.09 -13.96 -4.87
C ARG A 123 20.42 -14.14 -3.51
N GLU A 124 19.46 -13.26 -3.25
CA GLU A 124 18.63 -13.26 -2.06
C GLU A 124 17.15 -13.40 -2.43
N ALA A 125 16.36 -13.99 -1.56
CA ALA A 125 14.91 -13.93 -1.63
C ALA A 125 14.32 -13.56 -0.27
N LEU A 126 13.22 -12.83 -0.31
CA LEU A 126 12.28 -12.74 0.80
C LEU A 126 11.19 -13.77 0.61
N VAL A 127 10.90 -14.54 1.64
CA VAL A 127 9.84 -15.55 1.63
C VAL A 127 8.83 -15.23 2.72
N VAL A 128 7.66 -14.78 2.30
CA VAL A 128 6.52 -14.48 3.17
C VAL A 128 5.69 -15.74 3.35
N LEU A 129 5.39 -16.09 4.61
CA LEU A 129 4.49 -17.17 4.96
C LEU A 129 3.32 -16.58 5.74
N ALA A 130 2.12 -16.66 5.17
CA ALA A 130 0.96 -15.90 5.62
C ALA A 130 -0.25 -16.79 5.85
N GLU A 131 -0.98 -16.59 6.95
CA GLU A 131 -2.41 -16.88 7.00
C GLU A 131 -3.16 -15.62 6.54
N MET A 132 -3.81 -15.73 5.38
CA MET A 132 -4.52 -14.62 4.74
C MET A 132 -5.68 -14.12 5.60
N PRO A 133 -6.03 -12.83 5.52
CA PRO A 133 -7.13 -12.26 6.30
C PRO A 133 -8.49 -12.85 5.92
N PRO A 134 -9.54 -12.61 6.74
CA PRO A 134 -10.91 -12.92 6.36
C PRO A 134 -11.36 -12.09 5.13
N PRO A 135 -12.44 -12.52 4.44
CA PRO A 135 -12.92 -11.85 3.23
C PRO A 135 -13.11 -10.36 3.38
N ALA A 136 -12.70 -9.63 2.36
CA ALA A 136 -12.77 -8.17 2.27
C ALA A 136 -12.90 -7.75 0.81
N ARG A 137 -13.07 -6.45 0.56
CA ARG A 137 -13.07 -5.94 -0.82
C ARG A 137 -11.67 -5.86 -1.42
N TYR A 138 -10.61 -5.76 -0.60
CA TYR A 138 -9.25 -5.66 -1.13
C TYR A 138 -8.16 -6.19 -0.20
N PHE A 139 -7.24 -6.95 -0.79
CA PHE A 139 -5.92 -7.27 -0.26
C PHE A 139 -4.89 -7.11 -1.37
N GLY A 140 -3.73 -6.54 -1.07
CA GLY A 140 -2.58 -6.54 -1.96
C GLY A 140 -1.26 -6.52 -1.20
N ILE A 141 -0.27 -7.25 -1.69
CA ILE A 141 1.13 -7.19 -1.25
C ILE A 141 2.01 -6.70 -2.41
N GLY A 142 2.97 -5.84 -2.10
CA GLY A 142 3.96 -5.39 -3.07
C GLY A 142 5.18 -4.76 -2.42
N THR A 143 6.20 -4.54 -3.25
CA THR A 143 7.47 -3.95 -2.88
C THR A 143 7.70 -2.65 -3.66
N ASN A 144 8.14 -1.62 -2.94
CA ASN A 144 8.49 -0.33 -3.54
C ASN A 144 9.98 -0.03 -3.29
N VAL A 145 10.60 0.67 -4.24
CA VAL A 145 11.85 1.38 -3.95
C VAL A 145 11.49 2.54 -3.03
N TYR A 146 12.09 2.57 -1.84
CA TYR A 146 11.88 3.59 -0.83
C TYR A 146 12.81 4.79 -1.02
N THR A 147 14.12 4.55 -1.14
CA THR A 147 15.09 5.59 -1.50
C THR A 147 16.11 5.08 -2.50
N ARG A 148 16.64 5.97 -3.32
CA ARG A 148 17.65 5.69 -4.32
C ARG A 148 18.66 6.82 -4.40
N GLN A 149 19.92 6.49 -4.69
CA GLN A 149 20.93 7.48 -5.02
C GLN A 149 20.56 8.19 -6.33
N ALA A 150 20.28 9.49 -6.24
CA ALA A 150 19.81 10.27 -7.37
C ALA A 150 19.98 11.78 -7.12
N SER A 151 20.30 12.51 -8.19
CA SER A 151 20.29 13.97 -8.20
C SER A 151 18.89 14.51 -8.49
N LEU A 152 18.62 15.76 -8.08
CA LEU A 152 17.42 16.45 -8.53
C LEU A 152 17.51 16.67 -10.04
N ASN A 153 16.52 16.20 -10.79
CA ASN A 153 16.37 16.52 -12.20
C ASN A 153 15.30 17.61 -12.37
N THR A 154 15.72 18.87 -12.49
CA THR A 154 14.80 19.99 -12.76
C THR A 154 14.37 20.08 -14.22
N GLU A 155 14.97 19.28 -15.10
CA GLU A 155 14.62 19.20 -16.53
C GLU A 155 13.52 18.16 -16.79
N ASP A 156 13.10 17.41 -15.76
CA ASP A 156 11.94 16.53 -15.86
C ASP A 156 10.68 17.37 -16.14
N PRO A 157 9.86 17.05 -17.18
CA PRO A 157 8.64 17.79 -17.48
C PRO A 157 7.68 17.91 -16.29
N VAL A 158 7.63 16.90 -15.41
CA VAL A 158 6.79 16.91 -14.21
C VAL A 158 7.26 17.95 -13.21
N TYR A 159 8.57 18.26 -13.18
CA TYR A 159 9.10 19.32 -12.32
C TYR A 159 8.47 20.67 -12.71
N GLU A 160 8.46 21.04 -13.99
CA GLU A 160 7.83 22.27 -14.47
C GLU A 160 6.31 22.26 -14.30
N ILE A 161 5.63 21.15 -14.64
CA ILE A 161 4.16 21.02 -14.50
C ILE A 161 3.69 21.27 -13.06
N LEU A 162 4.51 20.91 -12.07
CA LEU A 162 4.19 21.06 -10.66
C LEU A 162 4.54 22.44 -10.07
N GLU A 163 5.00 23.41 -10.86
CA GLU A 163 5.26 24.77 -10.36
C GLU A 163 3.99 25.41 -9.74
N ASP A 164 2.82 25.18 -10.35
CA ASP A 164 1.52 25.64 -9.86
C ASP A 164 0.99 24.82 -8.66
N ALA A 165 1.70 23.77 -8.26
CA ALA A 165 1.37 22.90 -7.12
C ALA A 165 2.64 22.62 -6.30
N LYS A 166 3.26 23.72 -5.82
CA LYS A 166 4.57 23.70 -5.18
C LYS A 166 4.70 22.70 -4.03
N ASP A 167 3.64 22.53 -3.24
CA ASP A 167 3.60 21.56 -2.15
C ASP A 167 3.80 20.12 -2.65
N LEU A 168 3.15 19.76 -3.77
CA LEU A 168 3.33 18.47 -4.43
C LEU A 168 4.69 18.36 -5.11
N GLN A 169 5.20 19.41 -5.75
CA GLN A 169 6.55 19.44 -6.33
C GLN A 169 7.62 19.10 -5.27
N GLU A 170 7.53 19.72 -4.09
CA GLU A 170 8.47 19.53 -2.99
C GLU A 170 8.45 18.10 -2.46
N ILE A 171 7.28 17.45 -2.47
CA ILE A 171 7.13 16.04 -2.06
C ILE A 171 7.68 15.10 -3.15
N VAL A 172 7.29 15.32 -4.41
CA VAL A 172 7.63 14.44 -5.55
C VAL A 172 9.15 14.39 -5.77
N PHE A 173 9.84 15.52 -5.56
CA PHE A 173 11.29 15.63 -5.76
C PHE A 173 12.08 15.71 -4.46
N ALA A 174 11.45 15.35 -3.34
CA ALA A 174 12.04 15.46 -2.00
C ALA A 174 13.38 14.71 -1.89
N PRO A 175 14.44 15.34 -1.35
CA PRO A 175 15.62 14.62 -0.93
C PRO A 175 15.27 13.68 0.22
N SER A 176 16.01 12.58 0.35
CA SER A 176 16.01 11.83 1.61
C SER A 176 16.85 12.59 2.66
N PRO A 177 16.81 12.20 3.94
CA PRO A 177 17.71 12.72 4.97
C PRO A 177 19.19 12.60 4.61
N ASN A 178 19.54 11.59 3.81
CA ASN A 178 20.80 11.56 3.08
C ASN A 178 20.65 12.35 1.76
N PRO A 179 21.36 13.48 1.59
CA PRO A 179 21.17 14.38 0.44
C PRO A 179 21.65 13.79 -0.90
N GLU A 180 22.42 12.71 -0.88
CA GLU A 180 22.82 11.97 -2.10
C GLU A 180 21.68 11.10 -2.65
N ARG A 181 20.58 10.97 -1.89
CA ARG A 181 19.47 10.09 -2.20
C ARG A 181 18.15 10.87 -2.26
N ARG A 182 17.21 10.37 -3.06
CA ARG A 182 15.85 10.89 -3.16
C ARG A 182 14.86 9.88 -2.60
N LEU A 183 13.75 10.40 -2.08
CA LEU A 183 12.60 9.59 -1.72
C LEU A 183 11.91 9.14 -3.01
N MET A 184 11.54 7.85 -3.09
CA MET A 184 10.94 7.27 -4.29
C MET A 184 9.55 6.71 -4.04
N VAL A 185 9.38 5.90 -2.99
CA VAL A 185 8.16 5.13 -2.68
C VAL A 185 7.45 4.65 -3.97
N ALA A 186 8.21 4.08 -4.90
CA ALA A 186 7.76 3.78 -6.25
C ALA A 186 7.67 2.28 -6.47
N SER A 187 6.55 1.84 -7.04
CA SER A 187 6.29 0.42 -7.31
C SER A 187 7.24 -0.13 -8.36
N ILE A 188 7.65 -1.39 -8.18
CA ILE A 188 8.57 -2.08 -9.09
C ILE A 188 7.84 -2.91 -10.15
N GLY A 189 6.52 -3.01 -10.04
CA GLY A 189 5.68 -3.85 -10.85
C GLY A 189 4.29 -3.98 -10.24
N ASP A 190 3.50 -4.84 -10.86
CA ASP A 190 2.14 -5.12 -10.42
C ASP A 190 2.11 -5.80 -9.05
N SER A 191 1.13 -5.41 -8.21
CA SER A 191 0.97 -6.02 -6.90
C SER A 191 0.36 -7.43 -7.00
N THR A 192 0.68 -8.30 -6.04
CA THR A 192 -0.03 -9.57 -5.87
C THR A 192 -1.26 -9.33 -4.99
N ASN A 193 -2.42 -9.10 -5.63
CA ASN A 193 -3.67 -8.83 -4.94
C ASN A 193 -4.60 -10.04 -4.82
N ASN A 194 -5.72 -9.89 -4.10
CA ASN A 194 -6.67 -10.97 -3.87
C ASN A 194 -7.19 -11.63 -5.15
N LEU A 195 -7.25 -10.91 -6.28
CA LEU A 195 -7.70 -11.47 -7.56
C LEU A 195 -6.60 -12.27 -8.25
N VAL A 196 -5.34 -11.80 -8.22
CA VAL A 196 -4.17 -12.59 -8.65
C VAL A 196 -4.08 -13.89 -7.85
N ILE A 197 -4.29 -13.79 -6.53
CA ILE A 197 -4.25 -14.96 -5.63
C ILE A 197 -5.37 -15.94 -5.96
N GLU A 198 -6.59 -15.45 -6.12
CA GLU A 198 -7.76 -16.28 -6.41
C GLU A 198 -7.66 -16.95 -7.78
N GLU A 199 -7.16 -16.26 -8.81
CA GLU A 199 -6.97 -16.84 -10.13
C GLU A 199 -6.02 -18.04 -10.11
N GLN A 200 -4.89 -17.93 -9.41
CA GLN A 200 -3.90 -19.00 -9.34
C GLN A 200 -4.30 -20.13 -8.39
N SER A 201 -4.91 -19.79 -7.24
CA SER A 201 -5.11 -20.72 -6.12
C SER A 201 -6.58 -21.04 -5.81
N GLN A 202 -7.51 -20.57 -6.64
CA GLN A 202 -8.98 -20.72 -6.55
C GLN A 202 -9.65 -20.02 -5.35
N THR A 203 -8.89 -19.54 -4.37
CA THR A 203 -9.40 -18.81 -3.20
C THR A 203 -8.31 -17.91 -2.62
N SER A 204 -8.66 -16.77 -2.05
CA SER A 204 -7.70 -15.78 -1.55
C SER A 204 -7.73 -15.56 -0.03
N TRP A 205 -8.82 -15.91 0.64
CA TRP A 205 -9.09 -15.48 2.03
C TRP A 205 -9.00 -16.62 3.05
N GLY A 206 -8.52 -16.32 4.26
CA GLY A 206 -8.49 -17.27 5.39
C GLY A 206 -7.68 -18.54 5.16
N GLN A 207 -6.85 -18.58 4.12
CA GLN A 207 -6.00 -19.71 3.76
C GLN A 207 -4.53 -19.36 3.92
N GLN A 208 -3.67 -20.37 3.98
CA GLN A 208 -2.22 -20.13 3.99
C GLN A 208 -1.73 -19.86 2.56
N ARG A 209 -0.96 -18.78 2.38
CA ARG A 209 -0.34 -18.38 1.11
C ARG A 209 1.11 -18.00 1.33
N TYR A 210 1.89 -18.12 0.26
CA TYR A 210 3.35 -17.92 0.32
C TYR A 210 3.78 -17.00 -0.81
N PHE A 211 4.65 -16.05 -0.51
CA PHE A 211 5.13 -15.07 -1.48
C PHE A 211 6.66 -15.09 -1.52
N VAL A 212 7.23 -15.13 -2.70
CA VAL A 212 8.67 -15.15 -2.95
C VAL A 212 9.02 -13.86 -3.69
N ILE A 213 9.82 -13.01 -3.07
CA ILE A 213 10.27 -11.72 -3.64
C ILE A 213 11.77 -11.87 -3.89
N SER A 214 12.20 -11.84 -5.15
CA SER A 214 13.59 -12.16 -5.52
C SER A 214 14.03 -11.40 -6.78
N PRO A 215 15.31 -10.99 -6.87
CA PRO A 215 15.86 -10.48 -8.11
C PRO A 215 16.38 -11.56 -9.05
N ASP A 216 16.54 -12.78 -8.56
CA ASP A 216 17.09 -13.92 -9.28
C ASP A 216 16.03 -14.99 -9.53
N GLN A 217 15.92 -15.42 -10.79
CA GLN A 217 14.96 -16.43 -11.24
C GLN A 217 15.25 -17.80 -10.62
N ASP A 218 16.52 -18.17 -10.52
CA ASP A 218 16.92 -19.48 -10.00
C ASP A 218 16.71 -19.54 -8.48
N MET A 219 16.96 -18.43 -7.77
CA MET A 219 16.62 -18.28 -6.36
C MET A 219 15.09 -18.36 -6.14
N ALA A 220 14.30 -17.67 -6.95
CA ALA A 220 12.83 -17.73 -6.85
C ALA A 220 12.29 -19.15 -7.09
N ALA A 221 12.81 -19.84 -8.11
CA ALA A 221 12.47 -21.22 -8.41
C ALA A 221 12.89 -22.17 -7.27
N SER A 222 14.07 -21.96 -6.69
CA SER A 222 14.58 -22.75 -5.57
C SER A 222 13.71 -22.57 -4.32
N MET A 223 13.31 -21.35 -3.99
CA MET A 223 12.39 -21.09 -2.86
C MET A 223 11.02 -21.70 -3.10
N THR A 224 10.50 -21.59 -4.32
CA THR A 224 9.21 -22.18 -4.69
C THR A 224 9.24 -23.71 -4.58
N ALA A 225 10.31 -24.35 -5.07
CA ALA A 225 10.50 -25.80 -4.98
C ALA A 225 10.66 -26.25 -3.52
N ALA A 226 11.43 -25.51 -2.71
CA ALA A 226 11.60 -25.81 -1.30
C ALA A 226 10.28 -25.65 -0.51
N LEU A 227 9.47 -24.65 -0.83
CA LEU A 227 8.11 -24.50 -0.26
C LEU A 227 7.21 -25.67 -0.66
N ALA A 228 7.17 -26.04 -1.94
CA ALA A 228 6.38 -27.18 -2.42
C ALA A 228 6.84 -28.54 -1.84
N GLY A 229 8.09 -28.63 -1.38
CA GLY A 229 8.60 -29.79 -0.64
C GLY A 229 8.08 -29.90 0.80
N VAL A 230 7.48 -28.84 1.35
CA VAL A 230 6.88 -28.85 2.69
C VAL A 230 5.46 -29.45 2.63
N PRO A 231 5.14 -30.46 3.46
CA PRO A 231 3.83 -31.10 3.45
C PRO A 231 2.65 -30.11 3.54
N GLY A 232 1.72 -30.22 2.60
CA GLY A 232 0.50 -29.40 2.54
C GLY A 232 0.73 -27.97 2.03
N ILE A 233 1.82 -27.74 1.28
CA ILE A 233 2.00 -26.57 0.43
C ILE A 233 1.93 -27.02 -1.03
N GLU A 234 0.99 -26.46 -1.79
CA GLU A 234 0.90 -26.68 -3.22
C GLU A 234 1.60 -25.56 -3.98
N ALA A 235 2.21 -25.86 -5.14
CA ALA A 235 2.89 -24.85 -5.95
C ALA A 235 1.96 -23.69 -6.36
N THR A 236 0.66 -23.97 -6.56
CA THR A 236 -0.36 -22.96 -6.87
C THR A 236 -0.61 -21.97 -5.73
N GLN A 237 -0.09 -22.23 -4.52
CA GLN A 237 -0.19 -21.35 -3.35
C GLN A 237 1.04 -20.44 -3.16
N VAL A 238 2.04 -20.55 -4.05
CA VAL A 238 3.28 -19.77 -4.03
C VAL A 238 3.25 -18.74 -5.15
N PHE A 239 3.48 -17.47 -4.81
CA PHE A 239 3.42 -16.33 -5.73
C PHE A 239 4.78 -15.66 -5.79
N THR A 240 5.25 -15.30 -6.98
CA THR A 240 6.56 -14.67 -7.16
C THR A 240 6.41 -13.20 -7.55
N GLU A 241 7.01 -12.31 -6.77
CA GLU A 241 7.24 -10.92 -7.14
C GLU A 241 8.68 -10.79 -7.65
N ALA A 242 8.83 -10.38 -8.91
CA ALA A 242 10.11 -10.21 -9.56
C ALA A 242 10.71 -8.82 -9.23
N VAL A 243 11.92 -8.80 -8.66
CA VAL A 243 12.70 -7.57 -8.43
C VAL A 243 13.73 -7.42 -9.54
N ALA A 244 13.34 -6.88 -10.69
CA ALA A 244 14.23 -6.83 -11.85
C ALA A 244 15.45 -5.91 -11.63
N PRO A 245 16.71 -6.42 -11.69
CA PRO A 245 17.90 -5.60 -11.53
C PRO A 245 18.10 -4.52 -12.61
N GLY A 246 17.42 -4.65 -13.76
CA GLY A 246 17.37 -3.59 -14.77
C GLY A 246 16.53 -2.37 -14.37
N LEU A 247 15.72 -2.49 -13.33
CA LEU A 247 14.85 -1.44 -12.78
C LEU A 247 15.28 -1.02 -11.36
N VAL A 248 15.72 -1.97 -10.54
CA VAL A 248 16.06 -1.80 -9.12
C VAL A 248 17.55 -2.03 -8.91
N ASN A 249 18.25 -1.11 -8.26
CA ASN A 249 19.65 -1.29 -7.92
C ASN A 249 19.78 -2.24 -6.73
N VAL A 250 19.93 -3.53 -7.00
CA VAL A 250 20.12 -4.58 -5.99
C VAL A 250 21.56 -4.63 -5.49
N GLY A 251 21.77 -5.24 -4.33
CA GLY A 251 23.08 -5.35 -3.68
C GLY A 251 23.06 -4.89 -2.22
N TYR A 252 24.20 -5.01 -1.56
CA TYR A 252 24.36 -4.64 -0.14
C TYR A 252 25.15 -3.33 0.06
N GLY A 253 25.83 -2.83 -0.98
CA GLY A 253 26.66 -1.62 -0.94
C GLY A 253 25.85 -0.32 -1.01
N ALA A 254 26.47 0.81 -0.63
CA ALA A 254 25.83 2.11 -0.41
C ALA A 254 24.94 2.60 -1.57
N GLU A 255 25.34 2.26 -2.80
CA GLU A 255 24.68 2.54 -4.07
C GLU A 255 23.34 1.83 -4.28
N ALA A 256 23.11 0.69 -3.62
CA ALA A 256 21.87 -0.07 -3.74
C ALA A 256 20.65 0.73 -3.27
N ASP A 257 19.50 0.43 -3.87
CA ASP A 257 18.20 0.98 -3.51
C ASP A 257 17.76 0.42 -2.15
N ASP A 258 17.16 1.28 -1.32
CA ASP A 258 16.44 0.80 -0.13
C ASP A 258 15.02 0.44 -0.56
N LEU A 259 14.55 -0.75 -0.19
CA LEU A 259 13.23 -1.28 -0.51
C LEU A 259 12.34 -1.30 0.73
N ILE A 260 11.02 -1.28 0.52
CA ILE A 260 10.00 -1.55 1.52
C ILE A 260 8.98 -2.54 0.96
N THR A 261 8.50 -3.48 1.77
CA THR A 261 7.39 -4.38 1.41
C THR A 261 6.25 -4.17 2.38
N TYR A 262 5.04 -4.08 1.85
CA TYR A 262 3.85 -3.90 2.67
C TYR A 262 2.62 -4.58 2.09
N ILE A 263 1.68 -4.83 2.98
CA ILE A 263 0.35 -5.33 2.65
C ILE A 263 -0.66 -4.22 2.91
N ARG A 264 -1.60 -4.06 1.98
CA ARG A 264 -2.83 -3.32 2.19
C ARG A 264 -3.99 -4.30 2.32
N TYR A 265 -4.80 -4.12 3.35
CA TYR A 265 -6.02 -4.88 3.62
C TYR A 265 -7.14 -3.92 3.99
N SER A 266 -8.18 -3.85 3.17
CA SER A 266 -9.20 -2.80 3.22
C SER A 266 -10.61 -3.37 3.05
N MET A 267 -11.56 -2.75 3.76
CA MET A 267 -12.99 -3.08 3.70
C MET A 267 -13.29 -4.56 4.03
N PRO A 268 -12.95 -5.03 5.25
CA PRO A 268 -13.34 -6.37 5.69
C PRO A 268 -14.86 -6.53 5.66
N ASN A 269 -15.35 -7.70 5.20
CA ASN A 269 -16.78 -8.00 5.23
C ASN A 269 -17.30 -8.15 6.67
N ASP A 270 -16.43 -8.57 7.58
CA ASP A 270 -16.65 -8.59 9.02
C ASP A 270 -15.52 -7.81 9.70
N GLU A 271 -15.85 -6.60 10.17
CA GLU A 271 -14.89 -5.69 10.80
C GLU A 271 -14.22 -6.31 12.04
N VAL A 272 -14.96 -7.09 12.84
CA VAL A 272 -14.43 -7.70 14.06
C VAL A 272 -13.39 -8.76 13.71
N LEU A 273 -13.67 -9.62 12.72
CA LEU A 273 -12.69 -10.61 12.25
C LEU A 273 -11.50 -9.95 11.58
N GLY A 274 -11.71 -8.87 10.81
CA GLY A 274 -10.65 -8.07 10.22
C GLY A 274 -9.70 -7.50 11.28
N GLU A 275 -10.23 -6.88 12.32
CA GLU A 275 -9.44 -6.33 13.42
C GLU A 275 -8.75 -7.42 14.25
N GLN A 276 -9.39 -8.57 14.46
CA GLN A 276 -8.72 -9.72 15.08
C GLN A 276 -7.54 -10.23 14.25
N TRP A 277 -7.62 -10.16 12.92
CA TRP A 277 -6.49 -10.48 12.06
C TRP A 277 -5.39 -9.41 12.15
N ARG A 278 -5.74 -8.12 12.11
CA ARG A 278 -4.78 -7.00 12.28
C ARG A 278 -4.04 -7.02 13.62
N GLN A 279 -4.67 -7.49 14.70
CA GLN A 279 -4.04 -7.61 16.01
C GLN A 279 -3.08 -8.81 16.09
N ARG A 280 -3.37 -9.88 15.36
CA ARG A 280 -2.56 -11.11 15.38
C ARG A 280 -1.42 -11.08 14.35
N LEU A 281 -1.69 -10.49 13.19
CA LEU A 281 -0.85 -10.51 11.98
C LEU A 281 -0.18 -11.88 11.82
N PRO A 282 -0.92 -12.96 11.53
CA PRO A 282 -0.39 -14.32 11.43
C PRO A 282 0.47 -14.50 10.17
N LEU A 283 1.55 -13.72 10.11
CA LEU A 283 2.45 -13.50 9.00
C LEU A 283 3.88 -13.59 9.53
N THR A 284 4.78 -14.19 8.76
CA THR A 284 6.22 -14.05 8.97
C THR A 284 6.88 -13.84 7.62
N ILE A 285 8.09 -13.32 7.65
CA ILE A 285 8.94 -13.16 6.47
C ILE A 285 10.31 -13.72 6.79
N LEU A 286 10.92 -14.43 5.85
CA LEU A 286 12.28 -14.95 5.96
C LEU A 286 13.13 -14.25 4.90
N ARG A 287 14.30 -13.74 5.29
CA ARG A 287 15.37 -13.42 4.35
C ARG A 287 16.19 -14.67 4.13
N VAL A 288 16.43 -15.01 2.88
CA VAL A 288 17.19 -16.20 2.49
C VAL A 288 18.25 -15.76 1.48
N ARG A 289 19.54 -15.95 1.78
CA ARG A 289 20.61 -15.66 0.82
C ARG A 289 21.49 -16.88 0.59
N ALA A 290 21.94 -17.04 -0.65
CA ALA A 290 22.97 -18.02 -0.97
C ALA A 290 24.33 -17.57 -0.40
N THR A 291 25.12 -18.51 0.13
CA THR A 291 26.41 -18.24 0.78
C THR A 291 27.62 -18.58 -0.09
N GLY A 292 27.42 -18.80 -1.40
CA GLY A 292 28.47 -19.20 -2.34
C GLY A 292 28.47 -18.32 -3.58
N ASP A 293 29.64 -17.80 -3.94
CA ASP A 293 29.84 -16.79 -4.99
C ASP A 293 29.98 -17.38 -6.41
N ASP A 294 29.94 -18.72 -6.56
CA ASP A 294 30.30 -19.40 -7.81
C ASP A 294 29.14 -19.62 -8.79
N ILE A 295 27.90 -19.24 -8.43
CA ILE A 295 26.73 -19.37 -9.32
C ILE A 295 26.34 -17.98 -9.80
N PRO A 296 26.47 -17.68 -11.11
CA PRO A 296 26.02 -16.42 -11.68
C PRO A 296 24.52 -16.20 -11.42
N ALA A 297 24.15 -14.96 -11.07
CA ALA A 297 22.74 -14.58 -10.97
C ALA A 297 22.08 -14.63 -12.36
N LYS A 298 20.80 -15.03 -12.37
CA LYS A 298 19.89 -15.05 -13.51
C LYS A 298 18.77 -14.03 -13.27
N PRO A 299 18.98 -12.76 -13.62
CA PRO A 299 18.04 -11.69 -13.29
C PRO A 299 16.68 -11.87 -13.96
N PHE A 300 15.63 -11.35 -13.33
CA PHE A 300 14.35 -11.14 -14.01
C PHE A 300 14.43 -9.97 -15.02
N ASP A 301 13.69 -10.09 -16.11
CA ASP A 301 13.35 -8.94 -16.95
C ASP A 301 12.41 -8.00 -16.19
N ILE A 302 12.36 -6.73 -16.62
CA ILE A 302 11.44 -5.75 -16.04
C ILE A 302 10.00 -6.21 -16.28
N PRO A 303 9.18 -6.41 -15.23
CA PRO A 303 7.80 -6.86 -15.39
C PRO A 303 6.98 -5.82 -16.15
N ALA A 304 6.23 -6.27 -17.15
CA ALA A 304 5.28 -5.41 -17.84
C ALA A 304 4.06 -5.15 -16.96
N TYR A 305 3.57 -3.91 -16.94
CA TYR A 305 2.30 -3.59 -16.31
C TYR A 305 1.11 -4.11 -17.11
N GLU A 306 0.14 -4.67 -16.41
CA GLU A 306 -1.17 -4.95 -16.98
C GLU A 306 -1.88 -3.66 -17.41
N THR A 307 -2.47 -3.67 -18.60
CA THR A 307 -3.27 -2.54 -19.09
C THR A 307 -4.55 -2.38 -18.26
N LYS A 308 -4.76 -1.17 -17.74
CA LYS A 308 -6.00 -0.81 -17.04
C LYS A 308 -7.15 -0.65 -18.03
N THR A 309 -8.34 -1.11 -17.66
CA THR A 309 -9.59 -0.91 -18.41
C THR A 309 -10.66 -0.33 -17.48
N ALA A 310 -11.77 0.14 -18.04
CA ALA A 310 -12.94 0.57 -17.28
C ALA A 310 -14.19 -0.15 -17.81
N ASN A 311 -15.14 -0.45 -16.94
CA ASN A 311 -16.40 -1.07 -17.32
C ASN A 311 -17.42 -0.06 -17.85
N PHE A 312 -17.25 1.22 -17.51
CA PHE A 312 -18.12 2.31 -17.91
C PHE A 312 -17.31 3.58 -18.18
N ASP A 313 -17.63 4.27 -19.28
CA ASP A 313 -17.06 5.58 -19.57
C ASP A 313 -17.82 6.67 -18.81
N GLU A 314 -17.21 7.18 -17.75
CA GLU A 314 -17.85 8.16 -16.88
C GLU A 314 -18.04 9.52 -17.55
N HIS A 315 -17.37 9.82 -18.68
CA HIS A 315 -17.59 11.07 -19.41
C HIS A 315 -19.03 11.23 -19.90
N THR A 316 -19.77 10.12 -20.05
CA THR A 316 -21.21 10.16 -20.33
C THR A 316 -22.04 10.80 -19.21
N LEU A 317 -21.48 10.96 -18.01
CA LEU A 317 -22.10 11.57 -16.83
C LEU A 317 -21.66 13.02 -16.59
N GLU A 318 -20.81 13.60 -17.46
CA GLU A 318 -20.21 14.93 -17.24
C GLU A 318 -21.26 16.04 -17.11
N THR A 319 -22.31 16.00 -17.93
CA THR A 319 -23.41 16.97 -17.86
C THR A 319 -24.19 16.85 -16.55
N ASP A 320 -24.45 15.63 -16.10
CA ASP A 320 -25.15 15.38 -14.83
C ASP A 320 -24.29 15.78 -13.63
N LEU A 321 -22.97 15.57 -13.68
CA LEU A 321 -22.04 16.05 -12.66
C LEU A 321 -22.06 17.59 -12.57
N ALA A 322 -22.02 18.29 -13.71
CA ALA A 322 -22.13 19.75 -13.75
C ALA A 322 -23.48 20.24 -13.20
N ASN A 323 -24.58 19.57 -13.55
CA ASN A 323 -25.91 19.87 -12.99
C ASN A 323 -25.97 19.64 -11.48
N LEU A 324 -25.32 18.59 -10.98
CA LEU A 324 -25.23 18.30 -9.54
C LEU A 324 -24.46 19.40 -8.81
N VAL A 325 -23.32 19.82 -9.33
CA VAL A 325 -22.53 20.95 -8.79
C VAL A 325 -23.38 22.21 -8.69
N ALA A 326 -24.09 22.57 -9.77
CA ALA A 326 -24.97 23.73 -9.79
C ALA A 326 -26.12 23.60 -8.77
N ALA A 327 -26.70 22.41 -8.61
CA ALA A 327 -27.75 22.15 -7.64
C ALA A 327 -27.27 22.27 -6.18
N VAL A 328 -26.03 21.84 -5.90
CA VAL A 328 -25.41 22.03 -4.59
C VAL A 328 -25.20 23.52 -4.29
N GLN A 329 -24.74 24.31 -5.26
CA GLN A 329 -24.62 25.77 -5.11
C GLN A 329 -25.98 26.44 -4.89
N GLU A 330 -27.03 26.02 -5.62
CA GLU A 330 -28.41 26.52 -5.45
C GLU A 330 -28.93 26.24 -4.04
N GLU A 331 -28.70 25.04 -3.53
CA GLU A 331 -29.13 24.66 -2.18
C GLU A 331 -28.43 25.47 -1.09
N TRP A 332 -27.13 25.74 -1.25
CA TRP A 332 -26.36 26.59 -0.35
C TRP A 332 -26.67 28.08 -0.53
N GLN A 333 -27.39 28.47 -1.59
CA GLN A 333 -27.62 29.87 -1.98
C GLN A 333 -26.31 30.66 -2.08
N GLN A 334 -25.24 29.98 -2.47
CA GLN A 334 -23.88 30.50 -2.53
C GLN A 334 -23.22 30.06 -3.83
N ASN A 335 -22.51 30.98 -4.47
CA ASN A 335 -21.56 30.63 -5.52
C ASN A 335 -20.28 30.14 -4.85
N GLY A 336 -20.28 28.87 -4.41
CA GLY A 336 -19.10 28.26 -3.78
C GLY A 336 -17.88 28.32 -4.70
N VAL A 337 -16.69 28.43 -4.11
CA VAL A 337 -15.44 28.45 -4.87
C VAL A 337 -15.20 27.03 -5.39
N ILE A 338 -15.22 26.89 -6.72
CA ILE A 338 -15.01 25.60 -7.40
C ILE A 338 -13.51 25.34 -7.52
N SER A 339 -13.10 24.11 -7.25
CA SER A 339 -11.75 23.63 -7.57
C SER A 339 -11.77 22.18 -8.01
N ASP A 340 -11.15 21.91 -9.15
CA ASP A 340 -11.16 20.60 -9.78
C ASP A 340 -10.16 19.65 -9.13
N PHE A 341 -10.53 18.37 -9.05
CA PHE A 341 -9.54 17.32 -8.79
C PHE A 341 -8.71 17.08 -10.05
N ARG A 342 -7.48 16.61 -9.86
CA ARG A 342 -6.57 16.20 -10.93
C ARG A 342 -6.27 14.71 -10.80
N SER A 343 -6.40 13.96 -11.90
CA SER A 343 -5.92 12.57 -11.95
C SER A 343 -4.40 12.56 -11.90
N LEU A 344 -3.82 11.91 -10.89
CA LEU A 344 -2.37 11.84 -10.72
C LEU A 344 -1.69 11.02 -11.82
N SER A 345 -2.40 10.08 -12.45
CA SER A 345 -1.89 9.34 -13.61
C SER A 345 -1.91 10.19 -14.89
N GLN A 346 -2.95 10.99 -15.12
CA GLN A 346 -3.05 11.78 -16.36
C GLN A 346 -2.31 13.12 -16.29
N TRP A 347 -2.23 13.73 -15.11
CA TRP A 347 -1.67 15.07 -14.96
C TRP A 347 -0.14 15.06 -14.80
N VAL A 348 0.38 14.14 -14.01
CA VAL A 348 1.82 14.08 -13.66
C VAL A 348 2.41 12.68 -13.74
N ASP A 349 1.60 11.71 -14.19
CA ASP A 349 1.92 10.30 -14.35
C ASP A 349 2.76 9.77 -13.17
N LEU A 350 2.16 9.77 -11.97
CA LEU A 350 2.74 9.24 -10.73
C LEU A 350 2.37 7.77 -10.50
N VAL A 351 2.14 6.98 -11.55
CA VAL A 351 1.87 5.54 -11.41
C VAL A 351 2.69 4.77 -12.44
N GLY A 352 3.83 4.22 -12.02
CA GLY A 352 4.62 3.36 -12.87
C GLY A 352 6.14 3.39 -12.66
N GLN A 353 6.83 2.56 -13.44
CA GLN A 353 8.27 2.27 -13.32
C GLN A 353 9.14 3.42 -13.82
N HIS A 354 8.58 4.37 -14.58
CA HIS A 354 9.26 5.63 -14.96
C HIS A 354 9.66 6.47 -13.76
N CYS A 355 8.99 6.35 -12.59
CA CYS A 355 9.45 7.00 -11.36
C CYS A 355 10.83 6.49 -10.93
N LEU A 356 11.26 5.34 -11.48
CA LEU A 356 12.58 4.73 -11.31
C LEU A 356 13.47 4.91 -12.56
N GLY A 357 13.15 5.83 -13.47
CA GLY A 357 13.99 6.08 -14.65
C GLY A 357 13.84 5.06 -15.78
N HIS A 358 12.75 4.27 -15.79
CA HIS A 358 12.49 3.29 -16.84
C HIS A 358 11.48 3.79 -17.88
N ASP A 359 11.85 3.74 -19.16
CA ASP A 359 11.03 4.24 -20.28
C ASP A 359 10.00 3.23 -20.82
N GLY A 360 9.52 2.35 -19.94
CA GLY A 360 8.57 1.29 -20.26
C GLY A 360 7.10 1.75 -20.28
N PRO A 361 6.17 0.86 -20.71
CA PRO A 361 4.74 1.13 -20.61
C PRO A 361 4.26 1.21 -19.13
N PRO A 362 3.12 1.85 -18.86
CA PRO A 362 2.29 2.60 -19.80
C PRO A 362 3.01 3.87 -20.29
N GLN A 363 2.83 4.20 -21.57
CA GLN A 363 3.31 5.49 -22.07
C GLN A 363 2.44 6.60 -21.47
N PRO A 364 3.01 7.72 -21.04
CA PRO A 364 2.24 8.86 -20.59
C PRO A 364 1.35 9.40 -21.73
N GLU A 365 0.22 9.99 -21.36
CA GLU A 365 -0.55 10.82 -22.28
C GLU A 365 0.15 12.18 -22.49
N PRO A 366 0.06 12.81 -23.68
CA PRO A 366 0.59 14.15 -23.91
C PRO A 366 0.04 15.18 -22.90
N PRO A 367 0.84 16.17 -22.46
CA PRO A 367 2.15 16.57 -23.00
C PRO A 367 3.35 15.86 -22.35
N ILE A 368 3.11 14.90 -21.44
CA ILE A 368 4.19 14.24 -20.69
C ILE A 368 4.91 13.27 -21.61
N THR A 369 6.25 13.27 -21.59
CA THR A 369 7.08 12.36 -22.39
C THR A 369 8.17 11.70 -21.55
N LEU A 370 8.59 10.50 -21.94
CA LEU A 370 9.76 9.79 -21.38
C LEU A 370 11.07 10.23 -22.08
N PRO A 371 12.25 10.11 -21.44
CA PRO A 371 12.48 9.59 -20.09
C PRO A 371 12.06 10.53 -18.97
N ARG A 372 11.69 9.96 -17.83
CA ARG A 372 11.29 10.68 -16.61
C ARG A 372 11.91 10.03 -15.37
N GLY A 373 11.86 10.75 -14.26
CA GLY A 373 12.42 10.32 -13.01
C GLY A 373 13.96 10.34 -13.00
N PRO A 374 14.58 9.82 -11.93
CA PRO A 374 13.91 9.22 -10.79
C PRO A 374 13.19 10.25 -9.91
N MET A 375 11.98 9.92 -9.45
CA MET A 375 11.13 10.79 -8.62
C MET A 375 10.18 9.97 -7.74
N ASN A 376 9.55 10.61 -6.76
CA ASN A 376 8.64 9.96 -5.84
C ASN A 376 7.27 9.69 -6.48
N CYS A 377 6.83 8.43 -6.48
CA CYS A 377 5.53 7.99 -6.98
C CYS A 377 4.47 7.89 -5.87
N LEU A 378 4.78 8.29 -4.63
CA LEU A 378 3.84 8.42 -3.51
C LEU A 378 3.12 7.13 -3.11
N GLY A 379 3.79 5.98 -3.23
CA GLY A 379 3.22 4.67 -2.89
C GLY A 379 2.22 4.18 -3.93
N ASP A 380 2.50 4.46 -5.20
CA ASP A 380 1.68 4.04 -6.33
C ASP A 380 1.51 2.53 -6.41
N THR A 381 0.42 2.13 -7.09
CA THR A 381 0.09 0.75 -7.44
C THR A 381 -0.82 0.78 -8.67
N GLN A 382 -0.79 -0.24 -9.52
CA GLN A 382 -1.76 -0.38 -10.62
C GLN A 382 -3.19 -0.72 -10.16
N ASP A 383 -3.37 -1.05 -8.88
CA ASP A 383 -4.64 -1.49 -8.29
C ASP A 383 -5.69 -0.38 -8.10
N ALA A 384 -5.32 0.88 -8.29
CA ALA A 384 -6.22 2.01 -8.15
C ALA A 384 -6.03 3.10 -9.21
N ASP A 385 -7.07 3.91 -9.39
CA ASP A 385 -6.95 5.28 -9.91
C ASP A 385 -6.88 6.27 -8.73
N TYR A 386 -6.12 7.36 -8.90
CA TYR A 386 -5.85 8.36 -7.86
C TYR A 386 -6.16 9.76 -8.37
N GLN A 387 -7.07 10.46 -7.69
CA GLN A 387 -7.49 11.82 -8.04
C GLN A 387 -7.35 12.73 -6.82
N ILE A 388 -6.61 13.83 -6.93
CA ILE A 388 -6.28 14.73 -5.82
C ILE A 388 -6.96 16.09 -5.97
N SER A 389 -7.50 16.63 -4.87
CA SER A 389 -8.06 17.98 -4.83
C SER A 389 -6.98 19.07 -4.79
N SER A 390 -7.40 20.34 -4.93
CA SER A 390 -6.62 21.48 -4.45
C SER A 390 -6.50 21.49 -2.91
N SER A 391 -5.65 22.38 -2.38
CA SER A 391 -5.57 22.64 -0.95
C SER A 391 -6.80 23.40 -0.44
N HIS A 392 -7.32 23.01 0.72
CA HIS A 392 -8.42 23.66 1.40
C HIS A 392 -8.06 24.05 2.83
N HIS A 393 -8.65 25.14 3.32
CA HIS A 393 -8.54 25.60 4.71
C HIS A 393 -9.94 25.76 5.31
N ILE A 394 -10.14 25.22 6.52
CA ILE A 394 -11.49 25.09 7.12
C ILE A 394 -11.64 25.82 8.47
N ASP A 395 -10.65 26.61 8.87
CA ASP A 395 -10.59 27.17 10.23
C ASP A 395 -11.44 28.42 10.48
N ARG A 396 -11.98 29.05 9.43
CA ARG A 396 -12.84 30.23 9.54
C ARG A 396 -14.31 29.90 9.33
N GLY A 397 -14.65 28.61 9.38
CA GLY A 397 -16.01 28.11 9.21
C GLY A 397 -16.31 27.66 7.78
N GLU A 398 -15.30 27.56 6.92
CA GLU A 398 -15.47 27.03 5.57
C GLU A 398 -15.95 25.56 5.61
N VAL A 399 -16.81 25.20 4.65
CA VAL A 399 -17.30 23.84 4.43
C VAL A 399 -16.91 23.43 3.02
N VAL A 400 -16.18 22.32 2.91
CA VAL A 400 -15.76 21.75 1.63
C VAL A 400 -16.73 20.64 1.23
N ALA A 401 -17.50 20.83 0.17
CA ALA A 401 -18.27 19.78 -0.46
C ALA A 401 -17.44 19.11 -1.55
N VAL A 402 -17.43 17.77 -1.61
CA VAL A 402 -16.87 17.00 -2.71
C VAL A 402 -18.03 16.34 -3.45
N VAL A 403 -18.08 16.58 -4.76
CA VAL A 403 -19.11 16.10 -5.67
C VAL A 403 -18.43 15.28 -6.75
N GLY A 404 -18.83 14.03 -6.93
CA GLY A 404 -18.17 13.13 -7.87
C GLY A 404 -19.03 11.92 -8.25
N THR A 405 -18.50 11.12 -9.18
CA THR A 405 -19.05 9.82 -9.54
C THR A 405 -18.66 8.77 -8.51
N LEU A 406 -19.55 7.81 -8.25
CA LEU A 406 -19.31 6.71 -7.32
C LEU A 406 -18.88 5.46 -8.11
N GLY A 407 -17.59 5.13 -8.06
CA GLY A 407 -16.99 4.06 -8.86
C GLY A 407 -17.63 2.68 -8.67
N THR A 408 -18.16 2.37 -7.48
CA THR A 408 -18.91 1.13 -7.22
C THR A 408 -20.23 1.06 -7.97
N MET A 409 -20.85 2.21 -8.24
CA MET A 409 -22.14 2.32 -8.93
C MET A 409 -22.00 2.48 -10.44
N THR A 410 -20.91 3.08 -10.91
CA THR A 410 -20.53 3.06 -12.34
C THR A 410 -19.98 1.70 -12.76
N GLY A 411 -19.61 0.84 -11.80
CA GLY A 411 -19.04 -0.48 -12.04
C GLY A 411 -17.54 -0.45 -12.31
N ASN A 412 -16.86 0.68 -12.08
CA ASN A 412 -15.42 0.87 -12.29
C ASN A 412 -14.57 0.57 -11.05
N ALA A 413 -15.18 0.31 -9.89
CA ALA A 413 -14.45 0.01 -8.66
C ALA A 413 -15.15 -1.06 -7.82
N THR A 414 -14.37 -1.88 -7.11
CA THR A 414 -14.88 -2.74 -6.03
C THR A 414 -15.15 -1.94 -4.74
N TYR A 415 -14.40 -0.85 -4.54
CA TYR A 415 -14.69 0.16 -3.53
C TYR A 415 -14.09 1.51 -3.93
N THR A 416 -14.73 2.58 -3.49
CA THR A 416 -14.29 3.96 -3.68
C THR A 416 -13.99 4.59 -2.31
N SER A 417 -12.90 5.34 -2.20
CA SER A 417 -12.51 5.99 -0.95
C SER A 417 -12.17 7.47 -1.16
N LEU A 418 -12.56 8.33 -0.21
CA LEU A 418 -12.10 9.70 -0.06
C LEU A 418 -11.20 9.79 1.18
N SER A 419 -9.88 9.87 1.00
CA SER A 419 -8.99 10.17 2.13
C SER A 419 -8.75 11.64 2.27
N VAL A 420 -8.86 12.12 3.50
CA VAL A 420 -8.53 13.48 3.89
C VAL A 420 -7.15 13.46 4.50
N ASN A 421 -6.26 14.30 3.98
CA ASN A 421 -4.86 14.29 4.39
C ASN A 421 -4.42 15.71 4.74
N TRP A 422 -3.64 15.85 5.80
CA TRP A 422 -2.91 17.07 6.11
C TRP A 422 -1.75 17.23 5.13
N PHE A 423 -1.71 18.38 4.45
CA PHE A 423 -0.66 18.77 3.51
C PHE A 423 0.18 19.92 4.07
N PRO A 424 1.50 19.94 3.81
CA PRO A 424 2.27 19.04 2.93
C PRO A 424 2.77 17.75 3.60
N ALA A 425 2.48 17.53 4.89
CA ALA A 425 3.03 16.42 5.67
C ALA A 425 2.57 15.01 5.23
N LEU A 426 1.58 14.91 4.34
CA LEU A 426 0.98 13.66 3.87
C LEU A 426 0.49 12.75 5.00
N VAL A 427 -0.14 13.34 6.02
CA VAL A 427 -0.72 12.56 7.13
C VAL A 427 -2.20 12.32 6.82
N GLY A 428 -2.61 11.06 6.69
CA GLY A 428 -4.02 10.71 6.55
C GLY A 428 -4.76 10.92 7.87
N LEU A 429 -5.78 11.77 7.84
CA LEU A 429 -6.56 12.19 9.00
C LEU A 429 -7.79 11.31 9.20
N LEU A 430 -8.50 11.00 8.11
CA LEU A 430 -9.66 10.13 8.08
C LEU A 430 -9.91 9.65 6.64
N ASN A 431 -10.82 8.69 6.50
CA ASN A 431 -11.26 8.16 5.22
C ASN A 431 -12.80 8.07 5.19
N ARG A 432 -13.39 8.21 4.00
CA ARG A 432 -14.81 7.97 3.74
C ARG A 432 -14.95 7.05 2.54
N ASP A 433 -15.36 5.82 2.80
CA ASP A 433 -15.55 4.81 1.77
C ASP A 433 -17.00 4.80 1.25
N ASP A 434 -17.22 4.16 0.11
CA ASP A 434 -18.48 4.19 -0.64
C ASP A 434 -19.77 3.97 0.18
N PRO A 435 -19.83 3.09 1.22
CA PRO A 435 -21.07 2.94 1.99
C PRO A 435 -21.49 4.23 2.73
N LEU A 436 -20.54 5.13 3.02
CA LEU A 436 -20.79 6.45 3.62
C LEU A 436 -21.06 7.54 2.58
N LEU A 437 -20.88 7.24 1.29
CA LEU A 437 -21.12 8.17 0.18
C LEU A 437 -22.46 7.86 -0.52
N GLU A 438 -22.88 6.60 -0.51
CA GLU A 438 -24.12 6.11 -1.12
C GLU A 438 -25.35 6.89 -0.64
N GLY A 439 -26.21 7.29 -1.59
CA GLY A 439 -27.45 8.00 -1.29
C GLY A 439 -27.30 9.49 -1.01
N SER A 440 -26.08 10.01 -0.86
CA SER A 440 -25.85 11.44 -0.59
C SER A 440 -26.34 12.39 -1.68
N ALA A 441 -26.38 11.92 -2.94
CA ALA A 441 -26.91 12.70 -4.06
C ALA A 441 -28.44 12.55 -4.26
N GLN A 442 -29.14 11.73 -3.47
CA GLN A 442 -30.54 11.36 -3.71
C GLN A 442 -31.49 12.56 -3.83
N ARG A 443 -31.31 13.56 -2.96
CA ARG A 443 -32.15 14.77 -2.96
C ARG A 443 -32.06 15.59 -4.25
N PHE A 444 -31.00 15.39 -5.04
CA PHE A 444 -30.75 16.10 -6.28
C PHE A 444 -31.25 15.34 -7.51
N GLN A 445 -31.89 14.17 -7.38
CA GLN A 445 -32.33 13.37 -8.53
C GLN A 445 -33.14 14.17 -9.57
N GLY A 446 -33.96 15.14 -9.15
CA GLY A 446 -34.72 15.98 -10.08
C GLY A 446 -33.89 16.90 -10.99
N LYS A 447 -32.58 17.00 -10.73
CA LYS A 447 -31.60 17.76 -11.50
C LYS A 447 -30.71 16.86 -12.38
N LEU A 448 -30.88 15.53 -12.28
CA LEU A 448 -30.04 14.54 -12.94
C LEU A 448 -30.86 13.71 -13.94
N SER A 449 -30.25 13.41 -15.08
CA SER A 449 -30.80 12.51 -16.09
C SER A 449 -30.47 11.05 -15.76
N ALA A 450 -29.24 10.79 -15.31
CA ALA A 450 -28.84 9.50 -14.76
C ALA A 450 -29.35 9.28 -13.33
N SER A 451 -29.24 8.04 -12.85
CA SER A 451 -29.55 7.71 -11.46
C SER A 451 -28.64 8.48 -10.51
N HIS A 452 -29.21 9.08 -9.48
CA HIS A 452 -28.47 9.73 -8.39
C HIS A 452 -27.48 8.79 -7.72
N SER A 453 -27.69 7.47 -7.81
CA SER A 453 -26.78 6.47 -7.25
C SER A 453 -25.40 6.51 -7.89
N ASN A 454 -25.27 7.01 -9.12
CA ASN A 454 -23.97 7.13 -9.80
C ASN A 454 -23.11 8.25 -9.23
N PHE A 455 -23.64 9.06 -8.30
CA PHE A 455 -22.98 10.24 -7.78
C PHE A 455 -22.99 10.28 -6.25
N TYR A 456 -22.12 11.10 -5.69
CA TYR A 456 -22.13 11.46 -4.28
C TYR A 456 -21.95 12.98 -4.09
N VAL A 457 -22.41 13.47 -2.94
CA VAL A 457 -22.16 14.82 -2.41
C VAL A 457 -21.79 14.68 -0.94
N TYR A 458 -20.52 14.86 -0.59
CA TYR A 458 -20.05 14.65 0.78
C TYR A 458 -19.28 15.86 1.31
N TYR A 459 -19.56 16.27 2.55
CA TYR A 459 -19.04 17.49 3.15
C TYR A 459 -17.92 17.22 4.17
N PHE A 460 -16.96 18.13 4.27
CA PHE A 460 -15.91 18.16 5.27
C PHE A 460 -15.84 19.54 5.91
N ALA A 461 -15.85 19.61 7.24
CA ALA A 461 -15.92 20.86 7.98
C ALA A 461 -15.36 20.74 9.40
N ARG A 462 -15.22 21.87 10.11
CA ARG A 462 -15.02 21.87 11.58
C ARG A 462 -16.32 21.57 12.35
N ASP A 463 -17.47 21.83 11.74
CA ASP A 463 -18.81 21.67 12.32
C ASP A 463 -19.78 21.16 11.23
N CYS A 464 -20.40 20.01 11.46
CA CYS A 464 -21.31 19.35 10.53
C CYS A 464 -22.79 19.61 10.80
N THR A 465 -23.13 20.56 11.67
CA THR A 465 -24.52 20.91 11.99
C THR A 465 -25.33 21.17 10.72
N GLY A 466 -26.47 20.47 10.56
CA GLY A 466 -27.36 20.58 9.40
C GLY A 466 -26.91 19.83 8.14
N LEU A 467 -25.76 19.14 8.18
CA LEU A 467 -25.20 18.42 7.02
C LEU A 467 -25.09 16.90 7.23
N THR A 468 -25.47 16.40 8.41
CA THR A 468 -25.52 14.96 8.74
C THR A 468 -26.63 14.25 7.94
N PRO A 469 -26.42 13.01 7.46
CA PRO A 469 -25.25 12.14 7.67
C PRO A 469 -24.08 12.34 6.69
N TRP A 470 -24.22 13.22 5.69
CA TRP A 470 -23.26 13.36 4.60
C TRP A 470 -22.12 14.34 4.90
N CYS A 471 -21.65 14.37 6.14
CA CYS A 471 -20.60 15.29 6.57
C CYS A 471 -19.64 14.64 7.58
N ALA A 472 -18.35 14.95 7.43
CA ALA A 472 -17.29 14.56 8.35
C ALA A 472 -16.68 15.77 9.06
N GLU A 473 -16.68 15.74 10.38
CA GLU A 473 -15.97 16.73 11.17
C GLU A 473 -14.47 16.43 11.21
N ILE A 474 -13.67 17.46 11.00
CA ILE A 474 -12.21 17.42 11.13
C ILE A 474 -11.86 18.24 12.36
N PRO A 475 -11.62 17.63 13.53
CA PRO A 475 -11.33 18.36 14.76
C PRO A 475 -9.92 18.99 14.72
N LYS A 476 -9.72 20.05 15.51
CA LYS A 476 -8.43 20.76 15.64
C LYS A 476 -7.29 19.88 16.16
N THR A 477 -7.63 18.75 16.78
CA THR A 477 -6.68 17.74 17.23
C THR A 477 -6.16 16.86 16.10
N LEU A 478 -6.90 16.74 14.99
CA LEU A 478 -6.46 16.00 13.80
C LEU A 478 -5.76 16.92 12.79
N LEU A 479 -6.28 18.13 12.58
CA LEU A 479 -5.66 19.15 11.72
C LEU A 479 -5.50 20.43 12.54
N SER A 480 -4.24 20.83 12.78
CA SER A 480 -3.94 22.07 13.51
C SER A 480 -4.49 23.30 12.77
N PRO A 481 -4.88 24.38 13.49
CA PRO A 481 -5.35 25.60 12.85
C PRO A 481 -4.31 26.22 11.90
N GLY A 482 -4.75 26.64 10.71
CA GLY A 482 -3.92 27.25 9.66
C GLY A 482 -3.31 26.25 8.68
N GLU A 483 -3.34 24.95 8.99
CA GLU A 483 -2.87 23.90 8.10
C GLU A 483 -3.86 23.67 6.94
N ALA A 484 -3.33 23.15 5.83
CA ALA A 484 -4.12 22.79 4.66
C ALA A 484 -4.50 21.31 4.69
N LEU A 485 -5.65 20.98 4.11
CA LEU A 485 -6.01 19.61 3.77
C LEU A 485 -6.16 19.45 2.26
N LYS A 486 -5.85 18.25 1.76
CA LYS A 486 -6.29 17.78 0.44
C LYS A 486 -7.04 16.46 0.57
N ILE A 487 -7.96 16.27 -0.35
CA ILE A 487 -8.81 15.09 -0.44
C ILE A 487 -8.34 14.29 -1.65
N ILE A 488 -8.19 12.98 -1.47
CA ILE A 488 -7.80 12.07 -2.53
C ILE A 488 -8.92 11.05 -2.72
N GLN A 489 -9.54 11.06 -3.89
CA GLN A 489 -10.41 9.97 -4.33
C GLN A 489 -9.56 8.83 -4.88
N ARG A 490 -9.93 7.61 -4.50
CA ARG A 490 -9.34 6.39 -5.05
C ARG A 490 -10.41 5.39 -5.41
N ASN A 491 -10.33 4.89 -6.63
CA ASN A 491 -11.18 3.83 -7.17
C ASN A 491 -10.34 2.56 -7.28
N TYR A 492 -10.62 1.57 -6.43
CA TYR A 492 -9.83 0.34 -6.34
C TYR A 492 -10.46 -0.81 -7.11
N ILE A 493 -9.64 -1.44 -7.94
CA ILE A 493 -9.96 -2.64 -8.72
C ILE A 493 -11.20 -2.47 -9.58
N ASN A 494 -11.03 -2.36 -10.90
CA ASN A 494 -12.12 -2.47 -11.85
C ASN A 494 -12.66 -3.92 -11.83
N PRO A 495 -13.92 -4.15 -11.43
CA PRO A 495 -14.52 -5.49 -11.40
C PRO A 495 -14.31 -6.26 -12.71
N GLY A 496 -13.90 -7.53 -12.60
CA GLY A 496 -13.59 -8.37 -13.76
C GLY A 496 -12.14 -8.23 -14.28
N THR A 497 -11.34 -7.36 -13.66
CA THR A 497 -9.91 -7.21 -13.95
C THR A 497 -9.10 -7.39 -12.67
N ARG A 498 -7.77 -7.38 -12.76
CA ARG A 498 -6.88 -7.42 -11.58
C ARG A 498 -6.35 -6.04 -11.19
N ARG A 499 -6.78 -4.96 -11.84
CA ARG A 499 -6.18 -3.61 -11.73
C ARG A 499 -7.25 -2.55 -11.53
N GLY A 500 -6.87 -1.35 -11.13
CA GLY A 500 -7.79 -0.21 -11.01
C GLY A 500 -8.37 0.21 -12.37
N PRO A 501 -9.39 1.07 -12.38
CA PRO A 501 -10.01 1.52 -13.63
C PRO A 501 -9.06 2.38 -14.46
N ALA A 502 -9.20 2.32 -15.78
CA ALA A 502 -8.47 3.18 -16.71
C ALA A 502 -8.74 4.66 -16.38
N PRO A 503 -7.71 5.45 -16.01
CA PRO A 503 -7.92 6.82 -15.53
C PRO A 503 -8.56 7.72 -16.60
N SER A 504 -8.27 7.48 -17.88
CA SER A 504 -8.85 8.21 -19.02
C SER A 504 -10.35 7.96 -19.25
N MET A 505 -10.98 7.07 -18.47
CA MET A 505 -12.41 6.74 -18.56
C MET A 505 -13.18 7.07 -17.27
N VAL A 506 -12.50 7.69 -16.29
CA VAL A 506 -13.06 8.04 -14.97
C VAL A 506 -13.14 9.56 -14.86
N LEU A 507 -14.26 10.09 -14.38
CA LEU A 507 -14.40 11.52 -14.16
C LEU A 507 -13.72 11.95 -12.86
N ASN A 508 -13.06 13.11 -12.89
CA ASN A 508 -12.54 13.73 -11.68
C ASN A 508 -13.70 14.32 -10.85
N PRO A 509 -13.67 14.16 -9.51
CA PRO A 509 -14.53 14.91 -8.63
C PRO A 509 -14.26 16.42 -8.70
N VAL A 510 -15.21 17.17 -8.17
CA VAL A 510 -15.11 18.62 -8.00
C VAL A 510 -15.28 18.94 -6.52
N SER A 511 -14.49 19.90 -6.03
CA SER A 511 -14.67 20.48 -4.71
C SER A 511 -15.33 21.85 -4.79
N LEU A 512 -16.19 22.14 -3.81
CA LEU A 512 -16.87 23.41 -3.60
C LEU A 512 -16.57 23.90 -2.19
N GLU A 513 -16.06 25.12 -2.05
CA GLU A 513 -15.88 25.76 -0.74
C GLU A 513 -17.01 26.77 -0.47
N PHE A 514 -17.71 26.61 0.66
CA PHE A 514 -18.81 27.46 1.10
C PHE A 514 -18.52 28.13 2.44
N ASP A 515 -19.16 29.26 2.71
CA ASP A 515 -19.21 29.87 4.05
C ASP A 515 -20.23 29.11 4.92
N GLY A 516 -19.73 28.33 5.88
CA GLY A 516 -20.52 27.52 6.81
C GLY A 516 -21.35 28.32 7.82
N ASN A 517 -21.27 29.66 7.83
CA ASN A 517 -22.21 30.50 8.59
C ASN A 517 -23.57 30.62 7.87
N HIS A 518 -23.62 30.34 6.58
CA HIS A 518 -24.82 30.46 5.74
C HIS A 518 -25.25 29.09 5.21
N ARG A 519 -25.61 28.19 6.14
CA ARG A 519 -25.94 26.79 5.82
C ARG A 519 -27.32 26.65 5.18
N PRO A 520 -27.53 25.62 4.34
CA PRO A 520 -28.86 25.21 3.92
C PRO A 520 -29.76 24.98 5.15
N GLN A 521 -31.04 25.37 5.06
CA GLN A 521 -32.00 25.04 6.11
C GLN A 521 -32.23 23.53 6.11
N ALA A 522 -32.25 22.91 7.30
CA ALA A 522 -32.65 21.52 7.43
C ALA A 522 -34.12 21.40 7.00
N ASN A 523 -34.37 20.68 5.90
CA ASN A 523 -35.72 20.29 5.48
C ASN A 523 -36.23 19.11 6.30
#